data_AF-A0A511YQV2-F1
#
_entry.id   AF-A0A511YQV2-F1
#
_cell.length_a   1.000
_cell.length_b   1.000
_cell.length_c   1.000
_cell.angle_alpha   90.00
_cell.angle_beta   90.00
_cell.angle_gamma   90.00
#
_symmetry.space_group_name_H-M   'P 1'
#
loop_
_entity.id
_entity.type
_entity.pdbx_description
1 polymer ?
#
loop_
_entity_poly.entity_id
_entity_poly.type
_entity_poly.pdbx_seq_one_letter_code
_entity_poly.pdbx_strand_id
1 'polypeptide(L)'
;MGTIPEDFTEFLYWVKDTSEKCWADDSNTDDWSYKARWQGLTEDQIEQIEQRYQISFTPEHRAFLKILHTLDRKEKIEYTDGFGEEAEQIIEETSFFINWLEDDEEIRQKLGWPFREVLRDVLNEKQPFWKHSWGNRPETREEVKKVFADIYKHSPPLIPINSHRFLVSDLNLKYRPVLSIWGTDTIVYGWTLRTYILNEIGQQYLGTTEPVFNEEEQKFYPESTAEARKIHEDDYKYDASKTIPFWQEIILSYNTGWSSFGMQSPPNPYLESLKKSSSTNVDGNNNED
;
A
#
# COMPACT_ATOMS: atom_id res chain seq x y z
N MET A 1 -25.86 5.23 7.63
CA MET A 1 -24.76 4.25 7.59
C MET A 1 -24.47 3.84 9.03
N GLY A 2 -24.17 2.56 9.27
CA GLY A 2 -23.77 2.09 10.59
C GLY A 2 -22.34 2.52 10.92
N THR A 3 -22.01 2.53 12.20
CA THR A 3 -20.66 2.79 12.76
C THR A 3 -19.67 1.73 12.27
N ILE A 4 -18.42 2.11 12.01
CA ILE A 4 -17.35 1.19 11.58
C ILE A 4 -16.97 0.30 12.78
N PRO A 5 -17.16 -1.03 12.73
CA PRO A 5 -16.94 -1.90 13.89
C PRO A 5 -15.51 -1.86 14.41
N GLU A 6 -15.34 -1.92 15.74
CA GLU A 6 -14.03 -1.97 16.39
C GLU A 6 -13.43 -3.38 16.42
N ASP A 7 -14.27 -4.42 16.62
CA ASP A 7 -13.81 -5.80 16.50
C ASP A 7 -13.41 -6.08 15.05
N PHE A 8 -12.24 -6.69 14.87
CA PHE A 8 -11.67 -6.86 13.54
C PHE A 8 -12.49 -7.85 12.68
N THR A 9 -13.07 -8.89 13.28
CA THR A 9 -13.87 -9.86 12.52
C THR A 9 -15.22 -9.24 12.12
N GLU A 10 -15.88 -8.53 13.04
CA GLU A 10 -17.09 -7.76 12.73
C GLU A 10 -16.82 -6.70 11.66
N PHE A 11 -15.66 -6.04 11.71
CA PHE A 11 -15.23 -5.09 10.69
C PHE A 11 -15.11 -5.76 9.31
N LEU A 12 -14.50 -6.94 9.21
CA LEU A 12 -14.38 -7.66 7.93
C LEU A 12 -15.75 -8.04 7.33
N TYR A 13 -16.70 -8.48 8.17
CA TYR A 13 -18.07 -8.72 7.71
C TYR A 13 -18.79 -7.43 7.32
N TRP A 14 -18.57 -6.34 8.06
CA TRP A 14 -19.11 -5.03 7.69
C TRP A 14 -18.56 -4.56 6.33
N VAL A 15 -17.26 -4.77 6.06
CA VAL A 15 -16.64 -4.49 4.76
C VAL A 15 -17.32 -5.31 3.67
N LYS A 16 -17.46 -6.62 3.88
CA LYS A 16 -18.13 -7.54 2.94
C LYS A 16 -19.54 -7.07 2.61
N ASP A 17 -20.36 -6.85 3.63
CA ASP A 17 -21.77 -6.50 3.45
C ASP A 17 -21.94 -5.11 2.82
N THR A 18 -21.10 -4.15 3.22
CA THR A 18 -21.18 -2.78 2.71
C THR A 18 -20.74 -2.70 1.26
N SER A 19 -19.63 -3.35 0.89
CA SER A 19 -19.14 -3.35 -0.49
C SER A 19 -20.07 -4.15 -1.42
N GLU A 20 -20.53 -5.34 -1.01
CA GLU A 20 -21.48 -6.13 -1.83
C GLU A 20 -22.82 -5.40 -2.02
N LYS A 21 -23.26 -4.64 -1.02
CA LYS A 21 -24.43 -3.77 -1.17
C LYS A 21 -24.17 -2.63 -2.15
N CYS A 22 -22.99 -1.99 -2.11
CA CYS A 22 -22.60 -0.96 -3.06
C CYS A 22 -22.57 -1.50 -4.50
N TRP A 23 -21.94 -2.66 -4.70
CA TRP A 23 -21.84 -3.33 -5.99
C TRP A 23 -23.18 -3.82 -6.55
N ALA A 24 -24.15 -4.10 -5.69
CA ALA A 24 -25.50 -4.51 -6.11
C ALA A 24 -26.37 -3.34 -6.58
N ASP A 25 -25.93 -2.08 -6.43
CA ASP A 25 -26.67 -0.91 -6.87
C ASP A 25 -26.73 -0.84 -8.41
N ASP A 26 -27.94 -0.72 -8.97
CA ASP A 26 -28.16 -0.66 -10.41
C ASP A 26 -27.62 0.63 -11.06
N SER A 27 -27.18 1.61 -10.26
CA SER A 27 -26.41 2.75 -10.77
C SER A 27 -24.98 2.39 -11.16
N ASN A 28 -24.47 1.22 -10.75
CA ASN A 28 -23.11 0.74 -11.00
C ASN A 28 -23.01 -0.26 -12.16
N THR A 29 -24.00 -0.37 -13.06
CA THR A 29 -24.04 -1.44 -14.08
C THR A 29 -22.85 -1.48 -15.04
N ASP A 30 -22.19 -0.34 -15.23
CA ASP A 30 -21.03 -0.21 -16.11
C ASP A 30 -19.69 -0.40 -15.36
N ASP A 31 -19.73 -0.53 -14.03
CA ASP A 31 -18.56 -0.81 -13.20
C ASP A 31 -18.25 -2.32 -13.21
N TRP A 32 -16.98 -2.69 -13.31
CA TRP A 32 -16.55 -4.10 -13.36
C TRP A 32 -16.95 -4.88 -12.09
N SER A 33 -17.09 -4.17 -10.97
CA SER A 33 -17.49 -4.71 -9.67
C SER A 33 -19.00 -4.93 -9.57
N TYR A 34 -19.82 -4.58 -10.57
CA TYR A 34 -21.28 -4.73 -10.52
C TYR A 34 -21.71 -6.16 -10.17
N LYS A 35 -22.44 -6.30 -9.05
CA LYS A 35 -22.88 -7.57 -8.45
C LYS A 35 -21.74 -8.55 -8.12
N ALA A 36 -20.50 -8.08 -7.99
CA ALA A 36 -19.40 -8.88 -7.50
C ALA A 36 -19.67 -9.37 -6.07
N ARG A 37 -19.05 -10.49 -5.72
CA ARG A 37 -19.14 -11.06 -4.36
C ARG A 37 -17.78 -11.51 -3.88
N TRP A 38 -17.55 -11.36 -2.58
CA TRP A 38 -16.34 -11.89 -1.96
C TRP A 38 -16.39 -13.41 -1.86
N GLN A 39 -15.29 -14.03 -2.23
CA GLN A 39 -14.98 -15.44 -2.05
C GLN A 39 -13.91 -15.55 -0.95
N GLY A 40 -14.28 -16.21 0.15
CA GLY A 40 -13.38 -16.48 1.27
C GLY A 40 -12.75 -17.86 1.17
N LEU A 41 -11.59 -18.04 1.80
CA LEU A 41 -10.90 -19.32 1.89
C LEU A 41 -11.35 -20.15 3.10
N THR A 42 -11.34 -21.47 2.94
CA THR A 42 -11.45 -22.41 4.06
C THR A 42 -10.13 -22.54 4.82
N GLU A 43 -10.18 -23.09 6.04
CA GLU A 43 -8.97 -23.37 6.83
C GLU A 43 -8.00 -24.28 6.06
N ASP A 44 -8.51 -25.37 5.49
CA ASP A 44 -7.71 -26.34 4.72
C ASP A 44 -7.04 -25.69 3.50
N GLN A 45 -7.72 -24.76 2.83
CA GLN A 45 -7.12 -24.02 1.70
C GLN A 45 -5.98 -23.13 2.17
N ILE A 46 -6.17 -22.40 3.28
CA ILE A 46 -5.12 -21.56 3.86
C ILE A 46 -3.89 -22.40 4.24
N GLU A 47 -4.10 -23.55 4.91
CA GLU A 47 -2.99 -24.45 5.27
C GLU A 47 -2.25 -24.98 4.04
N GLN A 48 -2.97 -25.35 2.98
CA GLN A 48 -2.35 -25.78 1.72
C GLN A 48 -1.54 -24.67 1.06
N ILE A 49 -2.01 -23.42 1.10
CA ILE A 49 -1.30 -22.25 0.56
C ILE A 49 -0.01 -22.01 1.35
N GLU A 50 -0.07 -22.03 2.69
CA GLU A 50 1.10 -21.88 3.56
C GLU A 50 2.15 -22.93 3.26
N GLN A 51 1.75 -24.19 3.08
CA GLN A 51 2.65 -25.28 2.70
C GLN A 51 3.24 -25.09 1.29
N ARG A 52 2.40 -24.75 0.31
CA ARG A 52 2.80 -24.61 -1.11
C ARG A 52 3.84 -23.52 -1.30
N TYR A 53 3.65 -22.37 -0.66
CA TYR A 53 4.53 -21.20 -0.82
C TYR A 53 5.57 -21.06 0.30
N GLN A 54 5.55 -21.95 1.30
CA GLN A 54 6.45 -21.91 2.46
C GLN A 54 6.36 -20.58 3.22
N ILE A 55 5.12 -20.11 3.41
CA ILE A 55 4.79 -18.87 4.12
C ILE A 55 3.95 -19.16 5.36
N SER A 56 3.75 -18.15 6.19
CA SER A 56 2.81 -18.22 7.31
C SER A 56 2.01 -16.93 7.39
N PHE A 57 0.69 -17.07 7.42
CA PHE A 57 -0.23 -15.97 7.60
C PHE A 57 -0.42 -15.68 9.09
N THR A 58 -0.52 -14.41 9.47
CA THR A 58 -0.86 -14.04 10.85
C THR A 58 -2.34 -14.31 11.13
N PRO A 59 -2.78 -14.39 12.39
CA PRO A 59 -4.19 -14.60 12.73
C PRO A 59 -5.13 -13.59 12.05
N GLU A 60 -4.73 -12.31 11.99
CA GLU A 60 -5.51 -11.26 11.33
C GLU A 60 -5.56 -11.47 9.81
N HIS A 61 -4.45 -11.88 9.19
CA HIS A 61 -4.43 -12.17 7.76
C HIS A 61 -5.29 -13.41 7.43
N ARG A 62 -5.25 -14.47 8.27
CA ARG A 62 -6.15 -15.61 8.10
C ARG A 62 -7.62 -15.19 8.20
N ALA A 63 -7.97 -14.33 9.15
CA ALA A 63 -9.33 -13.81 9.28
C ALA A 63 -9.75 -13.01 8.03
N PHE A 64 -8.86 -12.16 7.51
CA PHE A 64 -9.07 -11.45 6.25
C PHE A 64 -9.32 -12.42 5.08
N LEU A 65 -8.46 -13.42 4.89
CA LEU A 65 -8.58 -14.40 3.81
C LEU A 65 -9.87 -15.24 3.90
N LYS A 66 -10.36 -15.54 5.10
CA LYS A 66 -11.62 -16.28 5.27
C LYS A 66 -12.85 -15.51 4.82
N ILE A 67 -12.77 -14.18 4.71
CA ILE A 67 -13.94 -13.32 4.49
C ILE A 67 -13.82 -12.55 3.17
N LEU A 68 -12.64 -11.99 2.89
CA LEU A 68 -12.36 -11.02 1.82
C LEU A 68 -11.21 -11.46 0.91
N HIS A 69 -10.96 -12.76 0.72
CA HIS A 69 -9.79 -13.23 -0.02
C HIS A 69 -9.72 -12.70 -1.46
N THR A 70 -10.77 -12.88 -2.25
CA THR A 70 -10.85 -12.34 -3.62
C THR A 70 -12.32 -12.12 -4.02
N LEU A 71 -12.56 -11.55 -5.19
CA LEU A 71 -13.89 -11.48 -5.79
C LEU A 71 -14.16 -12.67 -6.71
N ASP A 72 -15.43 -12.91 -6.98
CA ASP A 72 -15.93 -13.94 -7.89
C ASP A 72 -15.62 -13.72 -9.38
N ARG A 73 -14.80 -12.71 -9.68
CA ARG A 73 -14.38 -12.30 -11.02
C ARG A 73 -13.09 -11.48 -10.96
N LYS A 74 -12.45 -11.33 -12.12
CA LYS A 74 -11.33 -10.42 -12.34
C LYS A 74 -11.79 -9.13 -13.00
N GLU A 75 -11.12 -8.03 -12.69
CA GLU A 75 -11.24 -6.78 -13.41
C GLU A 75 -10.52 -6.92 -14.76
N LYS A 76 -11.11 -6.37 -15.82
CA LYS A 76 -10.49 -6.30 -17.15
C LYS A 76 -9.96 -4.89 -17.35
N ILE A 77 -8.64 -4.77 -17.41
CA ILE A 77 -7.96 -3.51 -17.65
C ILE A 77 -7.50 -3.50 -19.11
N GLU A 78 -7.98 -2.51 -19.86
CA GLU A 78 -7.59 -2.29 -21.25
C GLU A 78 -6.58 -1.16 -21.33
N TYR A 79 -5.40 -1.42 -21.90
CA TYR A 79 -4.38 -0.41 -22.15
C TYR A 79 -3.63 -0.70 -23.45
N THR A 80 -2.87 0.27 -23.95
CA THR A 80 -2.06 0.11 -25.16
C THR A 80 -0.59 -0.07 -24.81
N ASP A 81 0.14 -0.88 -25.58
CA ASP A 81 1.58 -1.11 -25.40
C ASP A 81 2.49 0.08 -25.77
N GLY A 82 1.88 1.26 -26.01
CA GLY A 82 2.52 2.51 -26.32
C GLY A 82 1.51 3.60 -26.66
N PHE A 83 2.00 4.78 -27.05
CA PHE A 83 1.17 5.94 -27.43
C PHE A 83 1.01 6.10 -28.96
N GLY A 84 1.46 5.11 -29.74
CA GLY A 84 1.41 5.16 -31.22
C GLY A 84 0.07 4.68 -31.78
N GLU A 85 -0.28 5.13 -32.99
CA GLU A 85 -1.51 4.71 -33.69
C GLU A 85 -1.55 3.20 -34.01
N GLU A 86 -0.40 2.53 -34.01
CA GLU A 86 -0.25 1.07 -34.19
C GLU A 86 -0.08 0.31 -32.87
N ALA A 87 -0.22 0.97 -31.72
CA ALA A 87 -0.03 0.32 -30.43
C ALA A 87 -1.04 -0.82 -30.22
N GLU A 88 -0.54 -1.97 -29.79
CA GLU A 88 -1.37 -3.15 -29.54
C GLU A 88 -2.27 -2.89 -28.33
N GLN A 89 -3.57 -3.17 -28.46
CA GLN A 89 -4.48 -3.18 -27.33
C GLN A 89 -4.24 -4.45 -26.52
N ILE A 90 -3.82 -4.26 -25.27
CA ILE A 90 -3.63 -5.31 -24.29
C ILE A 90 -4.84 -5.29 -23.35
N ILE A 91 -5.41 -6.47 -23.13
CA ILE A 91 -6.43 -6.70 -22.10
C ILE A 91 -5.78 -7.56 -21.02
N GLU A 92 -5.63 -7.00 -19.84
CA GLU A 92 -5.14 -7.71 -18.65
C GLU A 92 -6.29 -8.02 -17.71
N GLU A 93 -6.35 -9.25 -17.20
CA GLU A 93 -7.31 -9.65 -16.17
C GLU A 93 -6.61 -9.70 -14.82
N THR A 94 -7.02 -8.84 -13.89
CA THR A 94 -6.40 -8.74 -12.56
C THR A 94 -7.40 -9.06 -11.45
N SER A 95 -6.94 -9.76 -10.42
CA SER A 95 -7.73 -10.02 -9.23
C SER A 95 -7.70 -8.76 -8.34
N PHE A 96 -8.83 -8.42 -7.72
CA PHE A 96 -8.91 -7.24 -6.85
C PHE A 96 -7.94 -7.31 -5.67
N PHE A 97 -7.92 -8.47 -5.03
CA PHE A 97 -6.86 -8.93 -4.14
C PHE A 97 -6.33 -10.25 -4.69
N ILE A 98 -5.07 -10.58 -4.38
CA ILE A 98 -4.40 -11.75 -4.96
C ILE A 98 -5.24 -13.01 -4.76
N ASN A 99 -5.57 -13.68 -5.87
CA ASN A 99 -6.24 -14.97 -5.80
C ASN A 99 -5.21 -16.08 -5.53
N TRP A 100 -4.93 -16.32 -4.24
CA TRP A 100 -4.11 -17.42 -3.73
C TRP A 100 -4.40 -18.83 -4.27
N LEU A 101 -5.57 -19.06 -4.90
CA LEU A 101 -5.91 -20.36 -5.51
C LEU A 101 -5.50 -20.46 -6.99
N GLU A 102 -5.49 -19.34 -7.71
CA GLU A 102 -5.39 -19.33 -9.19
C GLU A 102 -4.16 -18.57 -9.71
N ASP A 103 -3.68 -17.56 -8.99
CA ASP A 103 -2.68 -16.60 -9.47
C ASP A 103 -1.23 -17.04 -9.18
N ASP A 104 -0.87 -18.31 -9.45
CA ASP A 104 0.43 -18.89 -9.02
C ASP A 104 1.66 -18.08 -9.48
N GLU A 105 1.66 -17.62 -10.74
CA GLU A 105 2.77 -16.85 -11.29
C GLU A 105 2.87 -15.47 -10.61
N GLU A 106 1.75 -14.76 -10.45
CA GLU A 106 1.73 -13.48 -9.75
C GLU A 106 2.19 -13.66 -8.30
N ILE A 107 1.70 -14.67 -7.58
CA ILE A 107 2.10 -14.94 -6.20
C ILE A 107 3.62 -15.12 -6.10
N ARG A 108 4.23 -15.94 -6.96
CA ARG A 108 5.69 -16.15 -6.97
C ARG A 108 6.44 -14.87 -7.29
N GLN A 109 5.95 -14.10 -8.27
CA GLN A 109 6.54 -12.81 -8.60
C GLN A 109 6.48 -11.85 -7.42
N LYS A 110 5.31 -11.70 -6.78
CA LYS A 110 5.09 -10.79 -5.65
C LYS A 110 5.85 -11.21 -4.41
N LEU A 111 5.98 -12.50 -4.10
CA LEU A 111 6.80 -12.97 -2.97
C LEU A 111 8.28 -12.55 -3.11
N GLY A 112 8.80 -12.46 -4.34
CA GLY A 112 10.15 -11.95 -4.59
C GLY A 112 10.23 -10.44 -4.88
N TRP A 113 9.10 -9.74 -5.00
CA TRP A 113 9.04 -8.33 -5.42
C TRP A 113 9.80 -7.39 -4.49
N PRO A 114 9.60 -7.41 -3.16
CA PRO A 114 10.26 -6.44 -2.27
C PRO A 114 11.80 -6.53 -2.34
N PHE A 115 12.34 -7.74 -2.43
CA PHE A 115 13.78 -7.94 -2.62
C PHE A 115 14.25 -7.39 -3.97
N ARG A 116 13.59 -7.76 -5.08
CA ARG A 116 14.03 -7.37 -6.43
C ARG A 116 13.97 -5.87 -6.64
N GLU A 117 12.92 -5.22 -6.16
CA GLU A 117 12.73 -3.77 -6.32
C GLU A 117 13.75 -2.96 -5.51
N VAL A 118 13.99 -3.32 -4.24
CA VAL A 118 15.03 -2.63 -3.46
C VAL A 118 16.41 -2.94 -4.03
N LEU A 119 16.67 -4.18 -4.48
CA LEU A 119 17.92 -4.53 -5.12
C LEU A 119 18.16 -3.70 -6.39
N ARG A 120 17.12 -3.39 -7.19
CA ARG A 120 17.24 -2.51 -8.35
C ARG A 120 17.80 -1.15 -7.96
N ASP A 121 17.26 -0.54 -6.90
CA ASP A 121 17.65 0.79 -6.45
C ASP A 121 19.04 0.77 -5.78
N VAL A 122 19.34 -0.31 -5.05
CA VAL A 122 20.69 -0.60 -4.53
C VAL A 122 21.70 -0.72 -5.65
N LEU A 123 21.33 -1.28 -6.80
CA LEU A 123 22.20 -1.50 -7.95
C LEU A 123 22.18 -0.35 -8.98
N ASN A 124 21.50 0.75 -8.67
CA ASN A 124 21.45 1.93 -9.53
C ASN A 124 22.85 2.55 -9.68
N GLU A 125 23.28 2.79 -10.92
CA GLU A 125 24.62 3.31 -11.21
C GLU A 125 24.74 4.83 -11.00
N LYS A 126 23.63 5.56 -11.18
CA LYS A 126 23.62 7.03 -11.07
C LYS A 126 23.46 7.48 -9.63
N GLN A 127 22.55 6.85 -8.90
CA GLN A 127 22.21 7.17 -7.52
C GLN A 127 21.97 5.86 -6.76
N PRO A 128 23.03 5.11 -6.41
CA PRO A 128 22.88 3.87 -5.66
C PRO A 128 22.30 4.16 -4.28
N PHE A 129 21.23 3.45 -3.94
CA PHE A 129 20.73 3.48 -2.57
C PHE A 129 21.59 2.57 -1.69
N TRP A 130 22.30 3.15 -0.73
CA TRP A 130 23.08 2.40 0.25
C TRP A 130 23.10 3.09 1.60
N LYS A 131 22.63 2.42 2.65
CA LYS A 131 22.59 2.99 4.00
C LYS A 131 23.91 2.82 4.71
N HIS A 132 24.23 3.78 5.58
CA HIS A 132 25.41 3.71 6.43
C HIS A 132 25.36 2.49 7.38
N SER A 133 24.17 2.14 7.87
CA SER A 133 23.93 0.94 8.69
C SER A 133 24.28 -0.38 7.98
N TRP A 134 24.33 -0.38 6.65
CA TRP A 134 24.70 -1.54 5.82
C TRP A 134 26.21 -1.71 5.64
N GLY A 135 27.01 -0.82 6.27
CA GLY A 135 28.47 -0.80 6.15
C GLY A 135 28.95 -0.15 4.86
N ASN A 136 30.21 -0.39 4.51
CA ASN A 136 30.78 0.15 3.27
C ASN A 136 30.20 -0.61 2.07
N ARG A 137 29.77 0.14 1.06
CA ARG A 137 29.30 -0.43 -0.20
C ARG A 137 30.48 -1.10 -0.93
N PRO A 138 30.36 -2.38 -1.34
CA PRO A 138 31.38 -3.02 -2.18
C PRO A 138 31.54 -2.34 -3.53
N GLU A 139 32.70 -2.56 -4.18
CA GLU A 139 33.01 -1.95 -5.48
C GLU A 139 32.34 -2.69 -6.64
N THR A 140 32.20 -4.01 -6.53
CA THR A 140 31.68 -4.85 -7.61
C THR A 140 30.18 -5.11 -7.48
N ARG A 141 29.48 -5.17 -8.60
CA ARG A 141 28.03 -5.41 -8.65
C ARG A 141 27.65 -6.75 -8.01
N GLU A 142 28.46 -7.77 -8.22
CA GLU A 142 28.28 -9.12 -7.70
C GLU A 142 28.42 -9.16 -6.18
N GLU A 143 29.40 -8.45 -5.62
CA GLU A 143 29.56 -8.35 -4.16
C GLU A 143 28.46 -7.53 -3.53
N VAL A 144 28.03 -6.41 -4.16
CA VAL A 144 26.87 -5.64 -3.69
C VAL A 144 25.63 -6.52 -3.59
N LYS A 145 25.33 -7.32 -4.63
CA LYS A 145 24.20 -8.26 -4.61
C LYS A 145 24.29 -9.24 -3.44
N LYS A 146 25.47 -9.81 -3.22
CA LYS A 146 25.71 -10.79 -2.15
C LYS A 146 25.53 -10.17 -0.78
N VAL A 147 26.17 -9.03 -0.51
CA VAL A 147 26.07 -8.32 0.76
C VAL A 147 24.64 -7.86 1.01
N PHE A 148 23.96 -7.32 0.00
CA PHE A 148 22.55 -6.92 0.15
C PHE A 148 21.63 -8.12 0.42
N ALA A 149 21.85 -9.26 -0.22
CA ALA A 149 21.08 -10.47 0.08
C ALA A 149 21.26 -10.92 1.54
N ASP A 150 22.46 -10.77 2.11
CA ASP A 150 22.70 -11.07 3.53
C ASP A 150 22.04 -10.04 4.47
N ILE A 151 22.03 -8.76 4.10
CA ILE A 151 21.30 -7.71 4.84
C ILE A 151 19.80 -7.99 4.81
N TYR A 152 19.25 -8.28 3.63
CA TYR A 152 17.81 -8.49 3.42
C TYR A 152 17.25 -9.68 4.20
N LYS A 153 18.08 -10.66 4.60
CA LYS A 153 17.66 -11.76 5.50
C LYS A 153 17.12 -11.27 6.85
N HIS A 154 17.41 -10.02 7.24
CA HIS A 154 16.86 -9.38 8.44
C HIS A 154 15.52 -8.68 8.19
N SER A 155 15.02 -8.67 6.95
CA SER A 155 13.66 -8.24 6.64
C SER A 155 12.66 -9.18 7.30
N PRO A 156 11.60 -8.67 7.93
CA PRO A 156 10.48 -9.51 8.31
C PRO A 156 9.84 -10.14 7.06
N PRO A 157 9.15 -11.29 7.20
CA PRO A 157 8.38 -11.87 6.11
C PRO A 157 7.35 -10.87 5.59
N LEU A 158 7.23 -10.78 4.27
CA LEU A 158 6.28 -9.91 3.59
C LEU A 158 5.34 -10.76 2.75
N ILE A 159 4.05 -10.60 2.98
CA ILE A 159 3.01 -11.36 2.29
C ILE A 159 2.19 -10.41 1.42
N PRO A 160 2.11 -10.64 0.11
CA PRO A 160 1.41 -9.72 -0.78
C PRO A 160 -0.10 -9.78 -0.56
N ILE A 161 -0.79 -8.64 -0.72
CA ILE A 161 -2.26 -8.54 -0.63
C ILE A 161 -2.84 -8.07 -1.96
N ASN A 162 -2.37 -6.92 -2.44
CA ASN A 162 -2.82 -6.28 -3.69
C ASN A 162 -1.67 -5.50 -4.31
N SER A 163 -1.52 -5.47 -5.63
CA SER A 163 -0.62 -4.56 -6.33
C SER A 163 0.79 -4.54 -5.71
N HIS A 164 1.23 -3.43 -5.14
CA HIS A 164 2.52 -3.28 -4.44
C HIS A 164 2.34 -3.17 -2.91
N ARG A 165 1.29 -3.78 -2.37
CA ARG A 165 0.92 -3.82 -0.95
C ARG A 165 1.33 -5.14 -0.32
N PHE A 166 2.08 -5.07 0.77
CA PHE A 166 2.63 -6.23 1.46
C PHE A 166 2.40 -6.12 2.96
N LEU A 167 1.77 -7.14 3.55
CA LEU A 167 1.65 -7.26 5.00
C LEU A 167 2.97 -7.73 5.61
N VAL A 168 3.42 -7.03 6.65
CA VAL A 168 4.50 -7.50 7.53
C VAL A 168 3.98 -8.67 8.37
N SER A 169 4.41 -9.89 8.05
CA SER A 169 3.95 -11.13 8.68
C SER A 169 4.96 -11.67 9.70
N ASP A 170 5.31 -10.85 10.68
CA ASP A 170 6.17 -11.24 11.81
C ASP A 170 5.39 -11.23 13.12
N LEU A 171 5.20 -12.41 13.71
CA LEU A 171 4.45 -12.58 14.97
C LEU A 171 5.18 -12.01 16.18
N ASN A 172 6.48 -11.71 16.08
CA ASN A 172 7.24 -11.08 17.16
C ASN A 172 7.03 -9.56 17.23
N LEU A 173 6.44 -8.96 16.19
CA LEU A 173 6.14 -7.53 16.17
C LEU A 173 4.76 -7.26 16.78
N LYS A 174 4.70 -6.21 17.62
CA LYS A 174 3.45 -5.69 18.16
C LYS A 174 2.56 -5.13 17.06
N TYR A 175 3.15 -4.46 16.08
CA TYR A 175 2.46 -3.89 14.93
C TYR A 175 2.93 -4.58 13.65
N ARG A 176 1.97 -4.87 12.78
CA ARG A 176 2.17 -5.59 11.52
C ARG A 176 1.57 -4.77 10.38
N PRO A 177 2.25 -3.70 9.95
CA PRO A 177 1.71 -2.79 8.97
C PRO A 177 1.61 -3.42 7.58
N VAL A 178 0.75 -2.85 6.75
CA VAL A 178 0.79 -3.02 5.30
C VAL A 178 1.68 -1.95 4.71
N LEU A 179 2.71 -2.37 3.99
CA LEU A 179 3.66 -1.51 3.30
C LEU A 179 3.26 -1.37 1.83
N SER A 180 3.42 -0.17 1.29
CA SER A 180 3.43 0.08 -0.15
C SER A 180 4.88 0.10 -0.61
N ILE A 181 5.32 -0.91 -1.37
CA ILE A 181 6.73 -1.12 -1.71
C ILE A 181 6.96 -0.93 -3.21
N TRP A 182 7.56 0.21 -3.57
CA TRP A 182 8.07 0.48 -4.91
C TRP A 182 9.57 0.76 -4.85
N GLY A 183 10.34 -0.30 -4.59
CA GLY A 183 11.77 -0.17 -4.32
C GLY A 183 12.02 0.54 -2.99
N THR A 184 12.92 1.52 -2.97
CA THR A 184 13.23 2.29 -1.77
C THR A 184 12.19 3.38 -1.49
N ASP A 185 11.36 3.74 -2.48
CA ASP A 185 10.15 4.53 -2.26
C ASP A 185 9.07 3.65 -1.63
N THR A 186 9.20 3.48 -0.32
CA THR A 186 8.33 2.64 0.49
C THR A 186 7.70 3.47 1.61
N ILE A 187 6.41 3.27 1.84
CA ILE A 187 5.65 3.91 2.93
C ILE A 187 4.84 2.88 3.74
N VAL A 188 4.42 3.27 4.94
CA VAL A 188 3.36 2.53 5.65
C VAL A 188 2.02 2.97 5.04
N TYR A 189 1.37 2.04 4.35
CA TYR A 189 0.07 2.29 3.73
C TYR A 189 -1.08 2.04 4.70
N GLY A 190 -0.86 1.23 5.75
CA GLY A 190 -1.75 1.14 6.91
C GLY A 190 -1.06 0.43 8.06
N TRP A 191 -1.18 0.95 9.28
CA TRP A 191 -0.57 0.32 10.48
C TRP A 191 -1.26 -0.98 10.90
N THR A 192 -2.49 -1.17 10.46
CA THR A 192 -3.31 -2.37 10.67
C THR A 192 -4.01 -2.74 9.36
N LEU A 193 -4.47 -4.00 9.25
CA LEU A 193 -5.33 -4.41 8.13
C LEU A 193 -6.62 -3.58 8.06
N ARG A 194 -7.14 -3.12 9.21
CA ARG A 194 -8.32 -2.25 9.27
C ARG A 194 -8.07 -0.92 8.55
N THR A 195 -7.00 -0.22 8.90
CA THR A 195 -6.64 1.05 8.25
C THR A 195 -6.21 0.86 6.80
N TYR A 196 -5.52 -0.25 6.49
CA TYR A 196 -5.22 -0.63 5.11
C TYR A 196 -6.51 -0.72 4.26
N ILE A 197 -7.51 -1.49 4.70
CA ILE A 197 -8.76 -1.70 3.94
C ILE A 197 -9.52 -0.39 3.78
N LEU A 198 -9.58 0.44 4.82
CA LEU A 198 -10.20 1.77 4.74
C LEU A 198 -9.48 2.68 3.71
N ASN A 199 -8.16 2.64 3.65
CA ASN A 199 -7.38 3.42 2.68
C ASN A 199 -7.53 2.87 1.25
N GLU A 200 -7.58 1.54 1.10
CA GLU A 200 -7.58 0.88 -0.20
C GLU A 200 -8.95 0.96 -0.88
N ILE A 201 -10.04 0.73 -0.14
CA ILE A 201 -11.38 0.57 -0.73
C ILE A 201 -12.45 1.46 -0.10
N GLY A 202 -12.11 2.19 0.96
CA GLY A 202 -13.09 2.94 1.76
C GLY A 202 -13.81 4.03 0.97
N GLN A 203 -13.04 4.81 0.21
CA GLN A 203 -13.57 5.90 -0.62
C GLN A 203 -14.55 5.40 -1.70
N GLN A 204 -14.26 4.25 -2.31
CA GLN A 204 -15.02 3.75 -3.46
C GLN A 204 -16.26 2.97 -3.02
N TYR A 205 -16.13 2.09 -2.01
CA TYR A 205 -17.15 1.07 -1.77
C TYR A 205 -17.73 1.04 -0.35
N LEU A 206 -17.13 1.75 0.61
CA LEU A 206 -17.54 1.66 2.01
C LEU A 206 -18.30 2.90 2.52
N GLY A 207 -18.44 3.93 1.69
CA GLY A 207 -19.08 5.18 2.08
C GLY A 207 -18.36 5.89 3.21
N THR A 208 -17.03 5.71 3.31
CA THR A 208 -16.21 6.30 4.37
C THR A 208 -15.66 7.66 4.01
N THR A 209 -16.13 8.25 2.90
CA THR A 209 -15.80 9.61 2.46
C THR A 209 -17.03 10.46 2.24
N GLU A 210 -16.88 11.76 2.43
CA GLU A 210 -17.89 12.78 2.16
C GLU A 210 -17.31 13.89 1.25
N PRO A 211 -18.13 14.49 0.38
CA PRO A 211 -17.66 15.57 -0.49
C PRO A 211 -17.47 16.85 0.31
N VAL A 212 -16.25 17.38 0.34
CA VAL A 212 -15.89 18.64 0.97
C VAL A 212 -15.55 19.66 -0.12
N PHE A 213 -16.13 20.85 -0.03
CA PHE A 213 -15.89 21.91 -1.00
C PHE A 213 -14.59 22.66 -0.70
N ASN A 214 -13.67 22.67 -1.65
CA ASN A 214 -12.46 23.49 -1.60
C ASN A 214 -12.75 24.84 -2.29
N GLU A 215 -12.70 25.92 -1.51
CA GLU A 215 -13.01 27.27 -1.98
C GLU A 215 -11.95 27.83 -2.95
N GLU A 216 -10.68 27.46 -2.79
CA GLU A 216 -9.60 27.96 -3.66
C GLU A 216 -9.72 27.38 -5.07
N GLU A 217 -10.06 26.10 -5.17
CA GLU A 217 -10.12 25.38 -6.43
C GLU A 217 -11.54 25.28 -7.01
N GLN A 218 -12.54 25.76 -6.28
CA GLN A 218 -13.97 25.71 -6.65
C GLN A 218 -14.44 24.30 -7.03
N LYS A 219 -13.98 23.28 -6.27
CA LYS A 219 -14.22 21.86 -6.54
C LYS A 219 -14.53 21.09 -5.27
N PHE A 220 -15.31 20.02 -5.41
CA PHE A 220 -15.51 19.06 -4.34
C PHE A 220 -14.40 18.01 -4.36
N TYR A 221 -13.82 17.75 -3.19
CA TYR A 221 -12.88 16.68 -2.95
C TYR A 221 -13.50 15.66 -1.99
N PRO A 222 -13.27 14.36 -2.22
CA PRO A 222 -13.64 13.35 -1.24
C PRO A 222 -12.70 13.46 -0.04
N GLU A 223 -13.25 13.72 1.14
CA GLU A 223 -12.53 13.64 2.41
C GLU A 223 -13.05 12.49 3.25
N SER A 224 -12.20 11.93 4.11
CA SER A 224 -12.61 10.87 5.03
C SER A 224 -13.66 11.40 6.02
N THR A 225 -14.74 10.63 6.21
CA THR A 225 -15.71 10.85 7.29
C THR A 225 -15.00 10.99 8.63
N ALA A 226 -15.59 11.72 9.58
CA ALA A 226 -15.00 11.94 10.90
C ALA A 226 -14.58 10.63 11.61
N GLU A 227 -15.34 9.55 11.43
CA GLU A 227 -15.04 8.24 12.00
C GLU A 227 -13.82 7.57 11.33
N ALA A 228 -13.81 7.47 10.00
CA ALA A 228 -12.70 6.90 9.26
C ALA A 228 -11.39 7.69 9.46
N ARG A 229 -11.50 9.02 9.47
CA ARG A 229 -10.38 9.93 9.76
C ARG A 229 -9.84 9.69 11.17
N LYS A 230 -10.70 9.54 12.18
CA LYS A 230 -10.26 9.25 13.55
C LYS A 230 -9.51 7.92 13.64
N ILE A 231 -10.00 6.87 12.98
CA ILE A 231 -9.32 5.56 12.94
C ILE A 231 -7.92 5.71 12.35
N HIS A 232 -7.80 6.40 11.21
CA HIS A 232 -6.51 6.67 10.58
C HIS A 232 -5.59 7.48 11.50
N GLU A 233 -6.05 8.60 12.05
CA GLU A 233 -5.27 9.45 12.95
C GLU A 233 -4.76 8.67 14.18
N ASP A 234 -5.62 7.85 14.80
CA ASP A 234 -5.25 7.02 15.94
C ASP A 234 -4.17 5.98 15.56
N ASP A 235 -4.33 5.32 14.41
CA ASP A 235 -3.36 4.34 13.88
C ASP A 235 -2.05 4.97 13.40
N TYR A 236 -2.00 6.27 13.13
CA TYR A 236 -0.78 6.97 12.70
C TYR A 236 -0.11 7.81 13.80
N LYS A 237 -0.68 7.84 15.01
CA LYS A 237 0.01 8.44 16.17
C LYS A 237 1.36 7.79 16.42
N TYR A 238 2.32 8.62 16.84
CA TYR A 238 3.63 8.14 17.24
C TYR A 238 3.53 7.16 18.41
N ASP A 239 4.18 6.01 18.28
CA ASP A 239 4.40 5.03 19.34
C ASP A 239 5.81 4.46 19.14
N ALA A 240 6.67 4.49 20.16
CA ALA A 240 8.04 4.00 20.06
C ALA A 240 8.14 2.50 19.72
N SER A 241 7.07 1.72 19.94
CA SER A 241 6.99 0.30 19.58
C SER A 241 6.59 0.06 18.12
N LYS A 242 6.23 1.10 17.37
CA LYS A 242 6.04 1.04 15.90
C LYS A 242 7.39 0.95 15.21
N THR A 243 7.90 -0.28 15.16
CA THR A 243 9.16 -0.62 14.51
C THR A 243 8.88 -1.58 13.36
N ILE A 244 9.67 -1.44 12.31
CA ILE A 244 9.58 -2.31 11.14
C ILE A 244 11.02 -2.67 10.77
N PRO A 245 11.56 -3.79 11.29
CA PRO A 245 12.95 -4.16 11.05
C PRO A 245 13.28 -4.13 9.55
N PHE A 246 14.49 -3.68 9.22
CA PHE A 246 14.96 -3.41 7.84
C PHE A 246 14.21 -2.29 7.10
N TRP A 247 12.87 -2.26 7.12
CA TRP A 247 12.07 -1.30 6.35
C TRP A 247 12.01 0.09 6.96
N GLN A 248 12.09 0.22 8.28
CA GLN A 248 11.97 1.51 8.97
C GLN A 248 13.03 2.51 8.50
N GLU A 249 14.29 2.09 8.38
CA GLU A 249 15.36 2.98 7.90
C GLU A 249 15.23 3.33 6.41
N ILE A 250 14.60 2.45 5.61
CA ILE A 250 14.29 2.71 4.19
C ILE A 250 13.19 3.76 4.10
N ILE A 251 12.09 3.58 4.81
CA ILE A 251 10.95 4.51 4.82
C ILE A 251 11.40 5.89 5.30
N LEU A 252 12.15 5.97 6.41
CA LEU A 252 12.61 7.24 6.98
C LEU A 252 13.70 7.95 6.14
N SER A 253 14.19 7.32 5.06
CA SER A 253 15.09 7.97 4.10
C SER A 253 14.43 9.13 3.36
N TYR A 254 13.12 9.05 3.18
CA TYR A 254 12.34 9.99 2.41
C TYR A 254 11.48 10.82 3.36
N ASN A 255 11.35 12.12 3.08
CA ASN A 255 10.58 13.03 3.93
C ASN A 255 9.11 12.60 4.06
N THR A 256 8.56 11.95 3.03
CA THR A 256 7.21 11.38 2.99
C THR A 256 7.02 10.23 3.99
N GLY A 257 8.10 9.53 4.37
CA GLY A 257 8.04 8.42 5.29
C GLY A 257 7.90 8.81 6.76
N TRP A 258 8.22 10.05 7.15
CA TRP A 258 8.18 10.45 8.57
C TRP A 258 6.76 10.55 9.12
N SER A 259 5.82 11.10 8.33
CA SER A 259 4.41 11.17 8.69
C SER A 259 3.80 9.78 8.89
N SER A 260 4.32 8.76 8.18
CA SER A 260 3.92 7.37 8.38
C SER A 260 4.18 6.88 9.81
N PHE A 261 5.10 7.48 10.56
CA PHE A 261 5.39 7.16 11.96
C PHE A 261 4.81 8.19 12.95
N GLY A 262 3.96 9.10 12.49
CA GLY A 262 3.47 10.21 13.31
C GLY A 262 4.57 11.21 13.68
N MET A 263 5.62 11.29 12.86
CA MET A 263 6.78 12.15 13.08
C MET A 263 6.84 13.27 12.03
N GLN A 264 7.44 14.39 12.39
CA GLN A 264 7.76 15.45 11.43
C GLN A 264 9.11 15.17 10.77
N SER A 265 9.17 15.33 9.45
CA SER A 265 10.44 15.23 8.72
C SER A 265 11.44 16.27 9.23
N PRO A 266 12.73 15.94 9.34
CA PRO A 266 13.76 16.92 9.66
C PRO A 266 13.78 18.03 8.59
N PRO A 267 14.20 19.26 8.96
CA PRO A 267 14.35 20.37 8.02
C PRO A 267 15.23 19.97 6.83
N ASN A 268 14.75 20.24 5.61
CA ASN A 268 15.53 20.03 4.40
C ASN A 268 15.88 21.41 3.81
N PRO A 269 17.14 21.86 3.91
CA PRO A 269 17.56 23.19 3.48
C PRO A 269 17.25 23.48 2.00
N TYR A 270 17.29 22.47 1.14
CA TYR A 270 16.96 22.61 -0.28
C TYR A 270 15.46 22.84 -0.49
N LEU A 271 14.60 22.02 0.14
CA LEU A 271 13.14 22.22 0.08
C LEU A 271 12.72 23.54 0.74
N GLU A 272 13.39 23.95 1.81
CA GLU A 272 13.15 25.25 2.43
C GLU A 272 13.58 26.41 1.53
N SER A 273 14.66 26.25 0.77
CA SER A 273 15.09 27.25 -0.21
C SER A 273 14.09 27.38 -1.38
N LEU A 274 13.50 26.26 -1.81
CA LEU A 274 12.43 26.25 -2.81
C LEU A 274 11.16 26.91 -2.27
N LYS A 275 10.74 26.59 -1.04
CA LYS A 275 9.59 27.24 -0.38
C LYS A 275 9.78 28.76 -0.26
N LYS A 276 11.00 29.21 0.07
CA LYS A 276 11.35 30.63 0.10
C LYS A 276 11.26 31.28 -1.28
N SER A 277 11.75 30.60 -2.32
CA SER A 277 11.68 31.10 -3.70
C SER A 277 10.25 31.17 -4.26
N SER A 278 9.36 30.27 -3.84
CA SER A 278 7.92 30.32 -4.19
C SER A 278 7.17 31.42 -3.42
N SER A 279 7.56 31.71 -2.17
CA SER A 279 6.96 32.82 -1.41
C SER A 279 7.41 34.20 -1.89
N THR A 280 8.57 34.32 -2.53
CA THR A 280 9.06 35.61 -3.06
C THR A 280 8.43 36.02 -4.39
N ASN A 281 7.67 35.14 -5.05
CA ASN A 281 7.01 35.43 -6.33
C ASN A 281 5.57 35.95 -6.20
N VAL A 282 5.04 36.13 -4.98
CA VAL A 282 3.68 36.65 -4.75
C VAL A 282 3.66 38.15 -4.40
N ASP A 283 4.79 38.74 -4.00
CA ASP A 283 4.86 40.16 -3.59
C ASP A 283 5.47 41.10 -4.64
N GLY A 284 5.60 40.64 -5.89
CA GLY A 284 6.35 41.34 -6.94
C GLY A 284 5.52 41.79 -8.14
N ASN A 285 4.29 42.26 -7.97
CA ASN A 285 3.60 42.98 -9.05
C ASN A 285 2.56 43.98 -8.53
N ASN A 286 3.04 45.02 -7.86
CA ASN A 286 2.34 46.29 -7.72
C ASN A 286 3.38 47.39 -7.83
N ASN A 287 3.59 47.92 -9.03
CA ASN A 287 3.78 49.35 -9.32
C ASN A 287 4.05 49.60 -10.81
N GLU A 288 3.36 50.62 -11.33
CA GLU A 288 3.58 51.39 -12.59
C GLU A 288 3.18 50.64 -13.88
N ASP A 289 2.20 51.09 -14.69
CA ASP A 289 1.77 52.45 -15.08
C ASP A 289 0.24 52.68 -15.06
#